data_AF-K1S7Q5-F1
#
_entry.id   AF-K1S7Q5-F1
#
_cell.length_a   1.000
_cell.length_b   1.000
_cell.length_c   1.000
_cell.angle_alpha   90.00
_cell.angle_beta   90.00
_cell.angle_gamma   90.00
#
_symmetry.space_group_name_H-M   'P 1'
#
loop_
_entity.id
_entity.type
_entity.pdbx_description
1 polymer ?
#
loop_
_entity_poly.entity_id
_entity_poly.type
_entity_poly.pdbx_seq_one_letter_code
_entity_poly.pdbx_strand_id
1 'polypeptide(L)'
;GERTLDQLVPDHFRHYEQSKRVVEVIEKNGQGLNLTSEVIDGILCHTNATAKTLEGQVVKFSDKIAYINHDIEDAIRGGVLRQEDLPKGPIEVLGKSKSERITTLIKSIIANSTDLIQYDEATRQAHDELRKFMFDKVYFAPSTNAEKGKACHIVEYLYKYFIGFPEKMPELYVGFAKEYGLERAVCDFISGMTDDFAVDYFKELCIPKSWSY
;
A
#
# COMPACT_ATOMS: atom_id res chain seq x y z
N GLY A 1 -7.42 4.48 3.79
CA GLY A 1 -6.67 3.51 4.60
C GLY A 1 -5.58 4.20 5.36
N GLU A 2 -4.34 4.19 4.85
CA GLU A 2 -3.14 4.65 5.57
C GLU A 2 -3.27 6.06 6.17
N ARG A 3 -3.62 7.09 5.39
CA ARG A 3 -3.79 8.46 5.90
C ARG A 3 -4.82 8.55 7.03
N THR A 4 -5.91 7.78 6.93
CA THR A 4 -6.96 7.76 7.95
C THR A 4 -6.45 7.16 9.25
N LEU A 5 -5.78 6.00 9.18
CA LEU A 5 -5.18 5.38 10.36
C LEU A 5 -4.07 6.27 10.96
N ASP A 6 -3.26 6.93 10.13
CA ASP A 6 -2.20 7.84 10.59
C ASP A 6 -2.74 9.05 11.38
N GLN A 7 -3.97 9.48 11.07
CA GLN A 7 -4.65 10.55 11.80
C GLN A 7 -5.34 10.08 13.09
N LEU A 8 -5.69 8.79 13.17
CA LEU A 8 -6.45 8.23 14.29
C LEU A 8 -5.55 7.62 15.37
N VAL A 9 -4.39 7.08 14.98
CA VAL A 9 -3.49 6.38 15.89
C VAL A 9 -2.49 7.36 16.52
N PRO A 10 -2.33 7.38 17.85
CA PRO A 10 -1.45 8.33 18.55
C PRO A 10 0.01 8.33 18.07
N ASP A 11 0.61 7.16 17.82
CA ASP A 11 2.03 7.07 17.41
C ASP A 11 2.22 7.04 15.89
N HIS A 12 1.26 7.59 15.13
CA HIS A 12 1.26 7.54 13.67
C HIS A 12 1.11 6.13 13.09
N PHE A 13 0.82 6.08 11.79
CA PHE A 13 0.73 4.86 11.01
C PHE A 13 1.49 5.00 9.70
N ARG A 14 2.39 4.04 9.47
CA ARG A 14 3.17 3.88 8.25
C ARG A 14 3.10 2.43 7.81
N HIS A 15 2.69 2.19 6.57
CA HIS A 15 2.49 0.81 6.10
C HIS A 15 3.76 -0.05 6.23
N TYR A 16 4.95 0.51 5.96
CA TYR A 16 6.20 -0.25 6.03
C TYR A 16 6.60 -0.62 7.47
N GLU A 17 6.24 0.20 8.47
CA GLU A 17 6.40 -0.14 9.88
C GLU A 17 5.39 -1.20 10.31
N GLN A 18 4.15 -1.09 9.79
CA GLN A 18 3.13 -2.10 10.02
C GLN A 18 3.52 -3.44 9.40
N SER A 19 4.09 -3.48 8.20
CA SER A 19 4.59 -4.71 7.57
C SER A 19 5.66 -5.39 8.42
N LYS A 20 6.59 -4.62 9.00
CA LYS A 20 7.56 -5.13 9.98
C LYS A 20 6.85 -5.71 11.21
N ARG A 21 5.88 -4.99 11.78
CA ARG A 21 5.10 -5.45 12.93
C ARG A 21 4.32 -6.73 12.64
N VAL A 22 3.75 -6.86 11.44
CA VAL A 22 3.05 -8.08 11.00
C VAL A 22 3.98 -9.28 11.11
N VAL A 23 5.18 -9.19 10.51
CA VAL A 23 6.11 -10.33 10.46
C VAL A 23 6.86 -10.57 11.77
N GLU A 24 7.04 -9.56 12.63
CA GLU A 24 7.72 -9.71 13.92
C GLU A 24 6.79 -10.10 15.06
N VAL A 25 5.52 -9.69 15.01
CA VAL A 25 4.59 -9.79 16.15
C VAL A 25 3.32 -10.54 15.76
N ILE A 26 2.59 -10.09 14.73
CA ILE A 26 1.19 -10.50 14.51
C ILE A 26 1.09 -11.93 13.98
N GLU A 27 1.94 -12.26 13.01
CA GLU A 27 1.91 -13.54 12.32
C GLU A 27 2.07 -14.74 13.28
N LYS A 28 1.55 -15.90 12.84
CA LYS A 28 1.53 -17.14 13.64
C LYS A 28 0.92 -16.95 15.04
N ASN A 29 -0.21 -16.24 15.11
CA ASN A 29 -0.96 -15.98 16.36
C ASN A 29 -0.09 -15.32 17.44
N GLY A 30 0.64 -14.25 17.10
CA GLY A 30 1.43 -13.52 18.08
C GLY A 30 2.88 -13.99 18.24
N GLN A 31 3.37 -14.90 17.39
CA GLN A 31 4.73 -15.44 17.49
C GLN A 31 5.72 -14.78 16.51
N GLY A 32 5.20 -14.04 15.53
CA GLY A 32 5.99 -13.59 14.39
C GLY A 32 6.48 -14.75 13.51
N LEU A 33 7.25 -14.40 12.49
CA LEU A 33 7.79 -15.33 11.50
C LEU A 33 9.26 -15.69 11.75
N ASN A 34 9.94 -15.00 12.67
CA ASN A 34 11.37 -15.16 12.93
C ASN A 34 12.23 -15.05 11.65
N LEU A 35 11.97 -13.99 10.87
CA LEU A 35 12.71 -13.70 9.64
C LEU A 35 14.11 -13.18 9.97
N THR A 36 15.01 -13.27 9.00
CA THR A 36 16.36 -12.71 9.15
C THR A 36 16.34 -11.19 9.15
N SER A 37 17.37 -10.58 9.73
CA SER A 37 17.45 -9.13 9.89
C SER A 37 17.46 -8.40 8.53
N GLU A 38 18.03 -9.02 7.50
CA GLU A 38 18.12 -8.50 6.14
C GLU A 38 16.75 -8.46 5.47
N VAL A 39 15.89 -9.46 5.72
CA VAL A 39 14.53 -9.49 5.20
C VAL A 39 13.68 -8.39 5.86
N ILE A 40 13.81 -8.23 7.18
CA ILE A 40 13.10 -7.18 7.92
C ILE A 40 13.57 -5.78 7.48
N ASP A 41 14.87 -5.60 7.25
CA ASP A 41 15.45 -4.35 6.73
C ASP A 41 14.91 -4.03 5.32
N GLY A 42 14.84 -5.04 4.44
CA GLY A 42 14.21 -4.89 3.12
C GLY A 42 12.74 -4.46 3.21
N ILE A 43 11.96 -5.08 4.11
CA ILE A 43 10.57 -4.70 4.37
C ILE A 43 10.48 -3.27 4.91
N LEU A 44 11.35 -2.85 5.82
CA LEU A 44 11.26 -1.52 6.40
C LEU A 44 11.65 -0.42 5.39
N CYS A 45 12.58 -0.72 4.48
CA CYS A 45 13.18 0.30 3.61
C CYS A 45 12.55 0.44 2.22
N HIS A 46 11.57 -0.39 1.85
CA HIS A 46 11.04 -0.40 0.48
C HIS A 46 10.38 0.92 0.05
N THR A 47 9.88 1.74 0.97
CA THR A 47 9.20 3.01 0.63
C THR A 47 10.20 4.19 0.57
N ASN A 48 10.75 4.58 1.71
CA ASN A 48 11.40 5.89 1.88
C ASN A 48 12.88 5.83 2.31
N ALA A 49 13.39 4.65 2.61
CA ALA A 49 14.79 4.46 3.00
C ALA A 49 15.56 3.65 1.97
N THR A 50 16.83 3.37 2.26
CA THR A 50 17.69 2.51 1.44
C THR A 50 18.06 1.32 2.30
N ALA A 51 17.72 0.11 1.84
CA ALA A 51 18.06 -1.12 2.52
C ALA A 51 19.59 -1.33 2.51
N LYS A 52 20.08 -2.07 3.51
CA LYS A 52 21.51 -2.39 3.65
C LYS A 52 22.01 -3.31 2.55
N THR A 53 21.19 -4.25 2.11
CA THR A 53 21.52 -5.22 1.06
C THR A 53 21.11 -4.70 -0.33
N LEU A 54 21.84 -5.11 -1.36
CA LEU A 54 21.48 -4.79 -2.74
C LEU A 54 20.15 -5.43 -3.12
N GLU A 55 19.85 -6.63 -2.61
CA GLU A 55 18.57 -7.30 -2.79
C GLU A 55 17.42 -6.47 -2.20
N GLY A 56 17.57 -5.94 -0.98
CA GLY A 56 16.58 -5.06 -0.36
C GLY A 56 16.42 -3.74 -1.13
N GLN A 57 17.49 -3.21 -1.72
CA GLN A 57 17.41 -2.05 -2.60
C GLN A 57 16.63 -2.36 -3.87
N VAL A 58 16.86 -3.53 -4.50
CA VAL A 58 16.11 -3.98 -5.69
C VAL A 58 14.61 -4.12 -5.41
N VAL A 59 14.19 -4.51 -4.20
CA VAL A 59 12.77 -4.57 -3.81
C VAL A 59 12.09 -3.20 -3.99
N LYS A 60 12.75 -2.10 -3.59
CA LYS A 60 12.21 -0.74 -3.77
C LYS A 60 12.00 -0.37 -5.24
N PHE A 61 12.88 -0.81 -6.13
CA PHE A 61 12.72 -0.60 -7.57
C PHE A 61 11.59 -1.46 -8.14
N SER A 62 11.55 -2.73 -7.73
CA SER A 62 10.50 -3.68 -8.12
C SER A 62 9.12 -3.16 -7.76
N ASP A 63 8.95 -2.65 -6.54
CA ASP A 63 7.70 -2.07 -6.05
C ASP A 63 7.25 -0.88 -6.91
N LYS A 64 8.14 0.10 -7.13
CA LYS A 64 7.85 1.27 -7.98
C LYS A 64 7.48 0.88 -9.41
N ILE A 65 8.19 -0.08 -10.01
CA ILE A 65 7.94 -0.56 -11.37
C ILE A 65 6.59 -1.26 -11.45
N ALA A 66 6.27 -2.11 -10.49
CA ALA A 66 4.99 -2.82 -10.45
C ALA A 66 3.85 -1.82 -10.30
N TYR A 67 3.92 -0.98 -9.28
CA TYR A 67 2.87 -0.04 -8.89
C TYR A 67 2.46 0.88 -10.04
N ILE A 68 3.42 1.62 -10.62
CA ILE A 68 3.13 2.57 -11.70
C ILE A 68 2.47 1.91 -12.91
N ASN A 69 2.87 0.68 -13.24
CA ASN A 69 2.32 -0.04 -14.39
C ASN A 69 0.93 -0.60 -14.13
N HIS A 70 0.67 -1.10 -12.93
CA HIS A 70 -0.66 -1.55 -12.52
C HIS A 70 -1.63 -0.37 -12.43
N ASP A 71 -1.22 0.76 -11.88
CA ASP A 71 -2.09 1.95 -11.79
C ASP A 71 -2.45 2.53 -13.15
N ILE A 72 -1.53 2.48 -14.13
CA ILE A 72 -1.86 2.85 -15.51
C ILE A 72 -2.98 1.94 -16.06
N GLU A 73 -2.88 0.64 -15.85
CA GLU A 73 -3.90 -0.31 -16.32
C GLU A 73 -5.24 -0.10 -15.63
N ASP A 74 -5.23 0.13 -14.31
CA ASP A 74 -6.45 0.34 -13.53
C ASP A 74 -7.11 1.68 -13.86
N ALA A 75 -6.32 2.74 -14.07
CA ALA A 75 -6.83 4.02 -14.53
C ALA A 75 -7.46 3.93 -15.94
N ILE A 76 -6.87 3.14 -16.84
CA ILE A 76 -7.44 2.90 -18.17
C ILE A 76 -8.72 2.06 -18.08
N ARG A 77 -8.70 0.97 -17.30
CA ARG A 77 -9.87 0.09 -17.10
C ARG A 77 -11.04 0.81 -16.45
N GLY A 78 -10.76 1.70 -15.50
CA GLY A 78 -11.75 2.56 -14.84
C GLY A 78 -12.20 3.75 -15.67
N GLY A 79 -11.69 3.93 -16.89
CA GLY A 79 -12.03 5.05 -17.77
C GLY A 79 -11.54 6.41 -17.29
N VAL A 80 -10.61 6.45 -16.33
CA VAL A 80 -9.97 7.69 -15.83
C VAL A 80 -8.98 8.25 -16.85
N LEU A 81 -8.32 7.36 -17.59
CA LEU A 81 -7.36 7.68 -18.63
C LEU A 81 -7.62 6.83 -19.88
N ARG A 82 -7.18 7.31 -21.04
CA ARG A 82 -6.99 6.49 -22.23
C ARG A 82 -5.50 6.29 -22.49
N GLN A 83 -5.18 5.25 -23.24
CA GLN A 83 -3.80 4.96 -23.63
C GLN A 83 -3.14 6.14 -24.35
N GLU A 84 -3.90 6.89 -25.17
CA GLU A 84 -3.42 8.09 -25.87
C GLU A 84 -3.16 9.30 -24.96
N ASP A 85 -3.68 9.30 -23.73
CA ASP A 85 -3.49 10.40 -22.79
C ASP A 85 -2.12 10.32 -22.08
N LEU A 86 -1.42 9.19 -22.18
CA LEU A 86 -0.08 9.01 -21.61
C LEU A 86 0.96 9.92 -22.29
N PRO A 87 1.93 10.47 -21.54
CA PRO A 87 2.89 11.43 -22.06
C PRO A 87 3.81 10.77 -23.09
N LYS A 88 3.93 11.38 -24.29
CA LYS A 88 4.69 10.80 -25.41
C LYS A 88 6.16 10.54 -25.09
N GLY A 89 6.83 11.47 -24.40
CA GLY A 89 8.27 11.35 -24.05
C GLY A 89 8.58 10.07 -23.26
N PRO A 90 7.96 9.86 -22.08
CA PRO A 90 8.15 8.62 -21.33
C PRO A 90 7.76 7.36 -22.09
N ILE A 91 6.71 7.42 -22.92
CA ILE A 91 6.23 6.26 -23.69
C ILE A 91 7.20 5.89 -24.83
N GLU A 92 7.87 6.85 -25.43
CA GLU A 92 8.92 6.59 -26.44
C GLU A 92 10.14 5.90 -25.82
N VAL A 93 10.52 6.26 -24.59
CA VAL A 93 11.66 5.67 -23.88
C VAL A 93 11.30 4.31 -23.28
N LEU A 94 10.21 4.24 -22.51
CA LEU A 94 9.86 3.07 -21.71
C LEU A 94 9.10 2.02 -22.53
N GLY A 95 8.22 2.44 -23.42
CA GLY A 95 7.36 1.56 -24.22
C GLY A 95 5.87 1.84 -24.06
N LYS A 96 5.08 1.34 -25.02
CA LYS A 96 3.64 1.60 -25.13
C LYS A 96 2.83 0.62 -24.30
N SER A 97 3.24 -0.65 -24.28
CA SER A 97 2.59 -1.69 -23.47
C SER A 97 3.20 -1.79 -22.06
N LYS A 98 2.44 -2.37 -21.13
CA LYS A 98 2.94 -2.72 -19.79
C LYS A 98 4.21 -3.57 -19.87
N SER A 99 4.21 -4.61 -20.70
CA SER A 99 5.33 -5.54 -20.84
C SER A 99 6.59 -4.84 -21.35
N GLU A 100 6.47 -3.93 -22.32
CA GLU A 100 7.60 -3.14 -22.81
C GLU A 100 8.16 -2.24 -21.71
N ARG A 101 7.31 -1.47 -21.00
CA ARG A 101 7.76 -0.58 -19.91
C ARG A 101 8.50 -1.33 -18.82
N ILE A 102 7.92 -2.44 -18.34
CA ILE A 102 8.55 -3.29 -17.31
C ILE A 102 9.90 -3.80 -17.82
N THR A 103 9.94 -4.32 -19.05
CA THR A 103 11.18 -4.87 -19.64
C THR A 103 12.26 -3.81 -19.75
N THR A 104 11.92 -2.59 -20.20
CA THR A 104 12.88 -1.49 -20.34
C THR A 104 13.43 -1.07 -18.98
N LEU A 105 12.58 -0.89 -17.99
CA LEU A 105 12.97 -0.51 -16.62
C LEU A 105 13.90 -1.56 -16.00
N ILE A 106 13.56 -2.85 -16.13
CA ILE A 106 14.39 -3.95 -15.62
C ILE A 106 15.74 -4.02 -16.35
N LYS A 107 15.74 -3.93 -17.69
CA LYS A 107 16.99 -3.96 -18.48
C LYS A 107 17.91 -2.80 -18.10
N SER A 108 17.35 -1.61 -17.88
CA SER A 108 18.11 -0.44 -17.43
C SER A 108 18.76 -0.70 -16.07
N ILE A 109 18.02 -1.24 -15.10
CA ILE A 109 18.58 -1.60 -13.79
C ILE A 109 19.73 -2.60 -13.94
N ILE A 110 19.51 -3.70 -14.66
CA ILE A 110 20.51 -4.76 -14.82
C ILE A 110 21.79 -4.23 -15.47
N ALA A 111 21.66 -3.37 -16.48
CA ALA A 111 22.81 -2.87 -17.23
C ALA A 111 23.61 -1.77 -16.51
N ASN A 112 23.02 -1.06 -15.54
CA ASN A 112 23.61 0.14 -14.93
C ASN A 112 23.86 0.02 -13.41
N SER A 113 23.52 -1.12 -12.81
CA SER A 113 23.73 -1.34 -11.38
C SER A 113 25.05 -2.04 -11.09
N THR A 114 25.76 -1.54 -10.09
CA THR A 114 26.96 -2.18 -9.50
C THR A 114 26.78 -2.22 -7.97
N ASP A 115 27.58 -1.45 -7.22
CA ASP A 115 27.42 -1.25 -5.78
C ASP A 115 26.26 -0.30 -5.44
N LEU A 116 25.64 0.29 -6.49
CA LEU A 116 24.45 1.12 -6.42
C LEU A 116 23.43 0.64 -7.45
N ILE A 117 22.20 0.38 -6.99
CA ILE A 117 21.08 0.03 -7.87
C ILE A 117 20.52 1.30 -8.51
N GLN A 118 20.48 1.36 -9.85
CA GLN A 118 20.02 2.55 -10.56
C GLN A 118 19.58 2.26 -11.99
N TYR A 119 18.73 3.14 -12.53
CA TYR A 119 18.48 3.26 -13.97
C TYR A 119 19.62 4.03 -14.64
N ASP A 120 19.72 3.93 -15.97
CA ASP A 120 20.35 4.99 -16.77
C ASP A 120 19.57 6.31 -16.67
N GLU A 121 20.20 7.42 -17.09
CA GLU A 121 19.63 8.76 -16.96
C GLU A 121 18.33 8.95 -17.75
N ALA A 122 18.26 8.45 -18.98
CA ALA A 122 17.09 8.60 -19.84
C ALA A 122 15.90 7.82 -19.29
N THR A 123 16.13 6.57 -18.86
CA THR A 123 15.12 5.73 -18.23
C THR A 123 14.63 6.34 -16.91
N ARG A 124 15.54 6.89 -16.09
CA ARG A 124 15.18 7.58 -14.83
C ARG A 124 14.28 8.78 -15.10
N GLN A 125 14.66 9.65 -16.03
CA GLN A 125 13.87 10.83 -16.36
C GLN A 125 12.47 10.44 -16.87
N ALA A 126 12.41 9.47 -17.78
CA ALA A 126 11.14 8.98 -18.31
C ALA A 126 10.25 8.37 -17.22
N HIS A 127 10.82 7.57 -16.31
CA HIS A 127 10.11 7.01 -15.16
C HIS A 127 9.54 8.12 -14.26
N ASP A 128 10.35 9.13 -13.91
CA ASP A 128 9.95 10.19 -12.99
C ASP A 128 8.88 11.11 -13.61
N GLU A 129 8.99 11.41 -14.90
CA GLU A 129 7.95 12.13 -15.65
C GLU A 129 6.63 11.35 -15.71
N LEU A 130 6.68 10.04 -16.02
CA LEU A 130 5.50 9.19 -16.04
C LEU A 130 4.85 9.11 -14.67
N ARG A 131 5.65 8.96 -13.61
CA ARG A 131 5.18 8.93 -12.23
C ARG A 131 4.51 10.24 -11.84
N LYS A 132 5.12 11.37 -12.19
CA LYS A 132 4.54 12.70 -11.95
C LYS A 132 3.21 12.87 -12.69
N PHE A 133 3.14 12.48 -13.96
CA PHE A 133 1.91 12.52 -14.74
C PHE A 133 0.79 11.69 -14.06
N MET A 134 1.11 10.46 -13.64
CA MET A 134 0.15 9.60 -12.96
C MET A 134 -0.33 10.24 -11.66
N PHE A 135 0.58 10.81 -10.87
CA PHE A 135 0.27 11.55 -9.65
C PHE A 135 -0.77 12.66 -9.90
N ASP A 136 -0.50 13.51 -10.89
CA ASP A 136 -1.34 14.66 -11.23
C ASP A 136 -2.71 14.27 -11.80
N LYS A 137 -2.75 13.22 -12.64
CA LYS A 137 -3.96 12.85 -13.40
C LYS A 137 -4.85 11.82 -12.74
N VAL A 138 -4.29 10.91 -11.94
CA VAL A 138 -5.06 9.80 -11.36
C VAL A 138 -5.29 10.03 -9.87
N TYR A 139 -4.26 10.42 -9.11
CA TYR A 139 -4.39 10.49 -7.65
C TYR A 139 -5.11 11.74 -7.15
N PHE A 140 -5.06 12.83 -7.91
CA PHE A 140 -5.79 14.07 -7.61
C PHE A 140 -7.10 14.24 -8.40
N ALA A 141 -7.49 13.26 -9.23
CA ALA A 141 -8.74 13.35 -9.98
C ALA A 141 -9.97 13.40 -9.05
N PRO A 142 -10.93 14.31 -9.26
CA PRO A 142 -12.12 14.46 -8.42
C PRO A 142 -12.97 13.19 -8.26
N SER A 143 -13.05 12.35 -9.29
CA SER A 143 -13.78 11.07 -9.25
C SER A 143 -13.16 10.07 -8.27
N THR A 144 -11.84 10.12 -8.05
CA THR A 144 -11.18 9.26 -7.05
C THR A 144 -11.39 9.75 -5.62
N ASN A 145 -11.72 11.03 -5.41
CA ASN A 145 -11.89 11.61 -4.07
C ASN A 145 -13.18 11.16 -3.38
N ALA A 146 -14.26 10.91 -4.13
CA ALA A 146 -15.53 10.46 -3.55
C ALA A 146 -15.43 9.04 -2.96
N GLU A 147 -14.88 8.09 -3.73
CA GLU A 147 -14.67 6.70 -3.24
C GLU A 147 -13.59 6.64 -2.16
N LYS A 148 -12.51 7.42 -2.27
CA LYS A 148 -11.54 7.58 -1.17
C LYS A 148 -12.21 8.11 0.10
N GLY A 149 -13.14 9.05 -0.02
CA GLY A 149 -13.91 9.58 1.11
C GLY A 149 -14.73 8.49 1.82
N LYS A 150 -15.41 7.62 1.07
CA LYS A 150 -16.14 6.48 1.63
C LYS A 150 -15.23 5.49 2.34
N ALA A 151 -14.11 5.11 1.71
CA ALA A 151 -13.14 4.20 2.33
C ALA A 151 -12.53 4.78 3.61
N CYS A 152 -12.21 6.08 3.63
CA CYS A 152 -11.79 6.78 4.84
C CYS A 152 -12.87 6.72 5.93
N HIS A 153 -14.13 6.94 5.57
CA HIS A 153 -15.24 6.90 6.52
C HIS A 153 -15.44 5.50 7.13
N ILE A 154 -15.35 4.45 6.32
CA ILE A 154 -15.43 3.06 6.80
C ILE A 154 -14.32 2.79 7.83
N VAL A 155 -13.07 3.11 7.50
CA VAL A 155 -11.93 2.91 8.40
C VAL A 155 -12.10 3.70 9.71
N GLU A 156 -12.52 4.96 9.62
CA GLU A 156 -12.78 5.79 10.80
C GLU A 156 -13.89 5.23 11.69
N TYR A 157 -14.98 4.75 11.07
CA TYR A 157 -16.09 4.14 11.79
C TYR A 157 -15.65 2.86 12.51
N LEU A 158 -14.99 1.95 11.79
CA LEU A 158 -14.49 0.69 12.36
C LEU A 158 -13.50 0.95 13.50
N TYR A 159 -12.62 1.94 13.35
CA TYR A 159 -11.71 2.35 14.41
C TYR A 159 -12.46 2.76 15.67
N LYS A 160 -13.40 3.70 15.57
CA LYS A 160 -14.21 4.14 16.72
C LYS A 160 -15.02 3.00 17.32
N TYR A 161 -15.55 2.11 16.49
CA TYR A 161 -16.31 0.94 16.93
C TYR A 161 -15.46 0.01 17.80
N PHE A 162 -14.26 -0.39 17.35
CA PHE A 162 -13.41 -1.31 18.13
C PHE A 162 -12.73 -0.64 19.32
N ILE A 163 -12.55 0.69 19.32
CA ILE A 163 -12.18 1.43 20.53
C ILE A 163 -13.29 1.33 21.59
N GLY A 164 -14.55 1.47 21.19
CA GLY A 164 -15.70 1.39 22.10
C GLY A 164 -16.05 -0.03 22.54
N PHE A 165 -15.75 -1.02 21.69
CA PHE A 165 -16.09 -2.44 21.91
C PHE A 165 -14.88 -3.35 21.60
N PRO A 166 -13.79 -3.29 22.39
CA PRO A 166 -12.58 -4.07 22.13
C PRO A 166 -12.81 -5.58 22.06
N GLU A 167 -13.79 -6.09 22.82
CA GLU A 167 -14.18 -7.50 22.87
C GLU A 167 -14.78 -8.04 21.56
N LYS A 168 -15.09 -7.15 20.61
CA LYS A 168 -15.55 -7.53 19.27
C LYS A 168 -14.41 -7.85 18.31
N MET A 169 -13.17 -7.55 18.68
CA MET A 169 -11.99 -7.99 17.93
C MET A 169 -11.71 -9.48 18.19
N PRO A 170 -11.02 -10.18 17.28
CA PRO A 170 -10.52 -11.52 17.53
C PRO A 170 -9.64 -11.60 18.78
N GLU A 171 -9.64 -12.75 19.45
CA GLU A 171 -8.96 -12.96 20.74
C GLU A 171 -7.48 -12.52 20.74
N LEU A 172 -6.78 -12.76 19.63
CA LEU A 172 -5.40 -12.30 19.42
C LEU A 172 -5.25 -10.79 19.65
N TYR A 173 -6.11 -9.98 19.04
CA TYR A 173 -6.07 -8.52 19.13
C TYR A 173 -6.61 -8.01 20.47
N VAL A 174 -7.55 -8.73 21.09
CA VAL A 174 -7.95 -8.46 22.49
C VAL A 174 -6.77 -8.68 23.45
N GLY A 175 -5.95 -9.71 23.20
CA GLY A 175 -4.69 -9.93 23.89
C GLY A 175 -3.72 -8.77 23.67
N PHE A 176 -3.51 -8.37 22.42
CA PHE A 176 -2.64 -7.25 22.08
C PHE A 176 -3.10 -5.92 22.69
N ALA A 177 -4.40 -5.69 22.86
CA ALA A 177 -4.89 -4.47 23.49
C ALA A 177 -4.38 -4.33 24.94
N LYS A 178 -4.17 -5.46 25.64
CA LYS A 178 -3.61 -5.47 27.00
C LYS A 178 -2.09 -5.29 27.02
N GLU A 179 -1.40 -5.79 26.01
CA GLU A 179 0.07 -5.81 25.95
C GLU A 179 0.66 -4.54 25.31
N TYR A 180 0.09 -4.10 24.20
CA TYR A 180 0.59 -3.00 23.35
C TYR A 180 -0.29 -1.75 23.39
N GLY A 181 -1.41 -1.79 24.11
CA GLY A 181 -2.41 -0.72 24.13
C GLY A 181 -3.53 -0.92 23.12
N LEU A 182 -4.70 -0.38 23.46
CA LEU A 182 -5.94 -0.60 22.71
C LEU A 182 -5.86 -0.02 21.30
N GLU A 183 -5.41 1.22 21.18
CA GLU A 183 -5.32 1.96 19.92
C GLU A 183 -4.42 1.25 18.90
N ARG A 184 -3.31 0.66 19.38
CA ARG A 184 -2.40 -0.12 18.54
C ARG A 184 -3.04 -1.42 18.10
N ALA A 185 -3.71 -2.15 19.00
CA ALA A 185 -4.37 -3.41 18.66
C ALA A 185 -5.52 -3.22 17.67
N VAL A 186 -6.32 -2.15 17.83
CA VAL A 186 -7.36 -1.77 16.87
C VAL A 186 -6.74 -1.44 15.50
N CYS A 187 -5.63 -0.70 15.48
CA CYS A 187 -4.91 -0.41 14.26
C CYS A 187 -4.40 -1.70 13.59
N ASP A 188 -3.80 -2.61 14.37
CA ASP A 188 -3.30 -3.90 13.88
C ASP A 188 -4.43 -4.69 13.21
N PHE A 189 -5.59 -4.77 13.88
CA PHE A 189 -6.73 -5.50 13.37
C PHE A 189 -7.29 -4.89 12.07
N ILE A 190 -7.52 -3.57 12.05
CA ILE A 190 -8.08 -2.88 10.89
C ILE A 190 -7.13 -2.92 9.70
N SER A 191 -5.82 -2.73 9.93
CA SER A 191 -4.82 -2.77 8.86
C SER A 191 -4.66 -4.16 8.22
N GLY A 192 -5.05 -5.23 8.93
CA GLY A 192 -5.07 -6.59 8.43
C GLY A 192 -6.37 -7.01 7.73
N MET A 193 -7.38 -6.14 7.66
CA MET A 193 -8.64 -6.44 6.98
C MET A 193 -8.46 -6.36 5.46
N THR A 194 -9.13 -7.26 4.73
CA THR A 194 -9.37 -7.06 3.30
C THR A 194 -10.44 -6.00 3.08
N ASP A 195 -10.42 -5.34 1.91
CA ASP A 195 -11.42 -4.32 1.57
C ASP A 195 -12.85 -4.86 1.65
N ASP A 196 -13.09 -6.06 1.09
CA ASP A 196 -14.41 -6.70 1.11
C ASP A 196 -14.87 -6.98 2.55
N PHE A 197 -13.97 -7.50 3.40
CA PHE A 197 -14.30 -7.77 4.80
C PHE A 197 -14.66 -6.47 5.55
N ALA A 198 -13.87 -5.41 5.38
CA ALA A 198 -14.12 -4.13 6.03
C ALA A 198 -15.46 -3.51 5.59
N VAL A 199 -15.76 -3.58 4.29
CA VAL A 199 -17.02 -3.09 3.72
C VAL A 199 -18.21 -3.89 4.23
N ASP A 200 -18.14 -5.22 4.23
CA ASP A 200 -19.24 -6.07 4.66
C ASP A 200 -19.48 -5.99 6.17
N TYR A 201 -18.41 -5.91 6.97
CA TYR A 201 -18.52 -5.69 8.41
C TYR A 201 -19.17 -4.33 8.71
N PHE A 202 -18.77 -3.27 8.00
CA PHE A 202 -19.40 -1.95 8.13
C PHE A 202 -20.89 -1.99 7.79
N LYS A 203 -21.27 -2.68 6.70
CA LYS A 203 -22.69 -2.86 6.32
C LYS A 203 -23.46 -3.60 7.40
N GLU A 204 -22.92 -4.68 7.97
CA GLU A 204 -23.60 -5.43 9.03
C GLU A 204 -23.83 -4.60 10.29
N LEU A 205 -22.89 -3.72 10.65
CA LEU A 205 -23.04 -2.83 11.79
C LEU A 205 -24.05 -1.70 11.57
N CYS A 206 -24.15 -1.18 10.34
CA CYS A 206 -24.91 0.03 10.06
C CYS A 206 -26.30 -0.23 9.44
N ILE A 207 -26.50 -1.38 8.79
CA ILE A 207 -27.73 -1.69 8.06
C ILE A 207 -28.58 -2.66 8.90
N PRO A 208 -29.75 -2.25 9.40
CA PRO A 208 -30.66 -3.13 10.11
C PRO A 208 -31.11 -4.29 9.22
N LYS A 209 -31.05 -5.52 9.74
CA LYS A 209 -31.63 -6.67 9.05
C LYS A 209 -33.16 -6.49 9.05
N SER A 210 -33.77 -6.35 7.88
CA SER A 210 -35.22 -6.32 7.74
C SER A 210 -35.78 -7.67 8.21
N TRP A 211 -36.80 -7.65 9.08
CA TRP A 211 -37.50 -8.85 9.50
C TRP A 211 -38.13 -9.50 8.26
N SER A 212 -37.58 -10.63 7.80
CA SER A 212 -38.24 -11.49 6.84
C SER A 212 -39.35 -12.25 7.59
N TYR A 213 -40.60 -11.80 7.41
CA TYR A 213 -41.79 -12.57 7.77
C TYR A 213 -42.05 -13.67 6.76
#